data_AF-A0A1H3EXN1-F1
#
_entry.id   AF-A0A1H3EXN1-F1
#
_cell.length_a   1.000
_cell.length_b   1.000
_cell.length_c   1.000
_cell.angle_alpha   90.00
_cell.angle_beta   90.00
_cell.angle_gamma   90.00
#
_symmetry.space_group_name_H-M   'P 1'
#
loop_
_entity.id
_entity.type
_entity.pdbx_description
1 polymer ?
#
loop_
_entity_poly.entity_id
_entity_poly.type
_entity_poly.pdbx_seq_one_letter_code
_entity_poly.pdbx_strand_id
1 'polypeptide(L)'
;MNLQQIIERVQGMEGRLIEDEIYRIVWEEIENGQFDTASKARAMAKCANDGAELRSAYIRHRVRRLKDEIAIANATRERTEREAAASAQQENRPSKEGVDKPAAPAFSVGAFIGSSLAAIFLAITATGLFVTLMVWFDSYVDISDSSPARVFTAISLLLIWFVLLPFVWIKLFNYQGDTDQIEDRG
;
A
#
# COMPACT_ATOMS: atom_id res chain seq x y z
N MET A 1 -6.95 -18.86 -14.93
CA MET A 1 -6.43 -19.84 -13.95
C MET A 1 -6.07 -19.14 -12.65
N ASN A 2 -6.19 -19.79 -11.48
CA ASN A 2 -5.84 -19.17 -10.19
C ASN A 2 -4.33 -19.25 -9.92
N LEU A 3 -3.75 -18.23 -9.27
CA LEU A 3 -2.32 -18.17 -8.97
C LEU A 3 -1.84 -19.36 -8.13
N GLN A 4 -2.66 -19.84 -7.19
CA GLN A 4 -2.34 -21.01 -6.36
C GLN A 4 -2.09 -22.27 -7.19
N GLN A 5 -2.93 -22.52 -8.21
CA GLN A 5 -2.77 -23.68 -9.10
C GLN A 5 -1.49 -23.59 -9.93
N ILE A 6 -1.09 -22.36 -10.32
CA ILE A 6 0.18 -22.13 -11.03
C ILE A 6 1.35 -22.46 -10.12
N ILE A 7 1.32 -21.96 -8.88
CA ILE A 7 2.37 -22.21 -7.89
C ILE A 7 2.49 -23.71 -7.61
N GLU A 8 1.38 -24.41 -7.40
CA GLU A 8 1.37 -25.87 -7.17
C GLU A 8 1.97 -26.64 -8.34
N ARG A 9 1.65 -26.27 -9.60
CA ARG A 9 2.21 -26.92 -10.80
C ARG A 9 3.71 -26.71 -10.93
N VAL A 10 4.20 -25.55 -10.51
CA VAL A 10 5.62 -25.17 -10.62
C VAL A 10 6.42 -25.60 -9.39
N GLN A 11 5.75 -25.98 -8.29
CA GLN A 11 6.40 -26.34 -7.05
C GLN A 11 7.27 -27.59 -7.22
N GLY A 12 8.56 -27.48 -6.84
CA GLY A 12 9.53 -28.57 -6.95
C GLY A 12 10.20 -28.70 -8.32
N MET A 13 9.86 -27.84 -9.29
CA MET A 13 10.66 -27.67 -10.50
C MET A 13 11.79 -26.67 -10.23
N GLU A 14 12.90 -26.80 -10.94
CA GLU A 14 14.05 -25.89 -10.81
C GLU A 14 14.51 -25.34 -12.17
N GLY A 15 14.99 -24.09 -12.15
CA GLY A 15 15.65 -23.45 -13.29
C GLY A 15 14.81 -23.43 -14.56
N ARG A 16 15.33 -24.06 -15.63
CA ARG A 16 14.75 -24.04 -16.97
C ARG A 16 13.37 -24.72 -17.05
N LEU A 17 13.14 -25.74 -16.22
CA LEU A 17 11.86 -26.47 -16.18
C LEU A 17 10.71 -25.56 -15.73
N ILE A 18 10.98 -24.65 -14.79
CA ILE A 18 10.00 -23.64 -14.35
C ILE A 18 9.61 -22.74 -15.53
N GLU A 19 10.58 -22.27 -16.30
CA GLU A 19 10.31 -21.37 -17.42
C GLU A 19 9.45 -22.04 -18.48
N ASP A 20 9.80 -23.27 -18.86
CA ASP A 20 9.05 -24.05 -19.85
C ASP A 20 7.59 -24.28 -19.39
N GLU A 21 7.38 -24.56 -18.10
CA GLU A 21 6.04 -24.72 -17.52
C GLU A 21 5.25 -23.40 -17.52
N ILE A 22 5.88 -22.28 -17.21
CA ILE A 22 5.25 -20.96 -17.29
C ILE A 22 4.82 -20.66 -18.73
N TYR A 23 5.67 -20.93 -19.72
CA TYR A 23 5.31 -20.75 -21.13
C TYR A 23 4.13 -21.64 -21.54
N ARG A 24 4.10 -22.90 -21.08
CA ARG A 24 2.99 -23.83 -21.32
C ARG A 24 1.68 -23.30 -20.74
N ILE A 25 1.68 -22.85 -19.49
CA ILE A 25 0.49 -22.28 -18.84
C ILE A 25 -0.02 -21.05 -19.60
N VAL A 26 0.88 -20.15 -20.01
CA VAL A 26 0.49 -18.96 -20.78
C VAL A 26 -0.06 -19.32 -22.14
N TRP A 27 0.45 -20.39 -22.77
CA TRP A 27 -0.11 -20.90 -24.01
C TRP A 27 -1.52 -21.46 -23.83
N GLU A 28 -1.75 -22.26 -22.78
CA GLU A 28 -3.08 -22.76 -22.39
C GLU A 28 -4.06 -21.59 -22.15
N GLU A 29 -3.63 -20.49 -21.51
CA GLU A 29 -4.46 -19.28 -21.34
C GLU A 29 -4.92 -18.69 -22.68
N ILE A 30 -4.02 -18.65 -23.68
CA ILE A 30 -4.31 -18.11 -25.01
C ILE A 30 -5.29 -19.02 -25.76
N GLU A 31 -5.06 -20.33 -25.74
CA GLU A 31 -5.94 -21.31 -26.42
C GLU A 31 -7.35 -21.28 -25.84
N ASN A 32 -7.47 -21.11 -24.52
CA ASN A 32 -8.76 -21.04 -23.83
C ASN A 32 -9.41 -19.64 -23.87
N GLY A 33 -8.75 -18.63 -24.45
CA GLY A 33 -9.24 -17.25 -24.47
C GLY A 33 -9.29 -16.56 -23.10
N GLN A 34 -8.60 -17.11 -22.09
CA GLN A 34 -8.59 -16.63 -20.71
C GLN A 34 -7.42 -15.65 -20.48
N PHE A 35 -7.48 -14.50 -21.13
CA PHE A 35 -6.40 -13.51 -21.04
C PHE A 35 -6.39 -12.78 -19.69
N ASP A 36 -5.19 -12.59 -19.12
CA ASP A 36 -4.99 -11.64 -18.03
C ASP A 36 -5.20 -10.21 -18.53
N THR A 37 -6.12 -9.49 -17.90
CA THR A 37 -6.54 -8.13 -18.31
C THR A 37 -5.36 -7.16 -18.34
N ALA A 38 -4.49 -7.19 -17.34
CA ALA A 38 -3.37 -6.26 -17.23
C ALA A 38 -2.29 -6.53 -18.30
N SER A 39 -1.94 -7.79 -18.52
CA SER A 39 -0.97 -8.19 -19.54
C SER A 39 -1.52 -7.95 -20.95
N LYS A 40 -2.81 -8.20 -21.17
CA LYS A 40 -3.49 -7.91 -22.44
C LYS A 40 -3.51 -6.42 -22.75
N ALA A 41 -3.86 -5.57 -21.78
CA ALA A 41 -3.85 -4.12 -21.97
C ALA A 41 -2.45 -3.59 -22.35
N ARG A 42 -1.40 -4.08 -21.68
CA ARG A 42 0.00 -3.72 -22.01
C ARG A 42 0.43 -4.20 -23.40
N ALA A 43 -0.03 -5.37 -23.82
CA ALA A 43 0.23 -5.88 -25.16
C ALA A 43 -0.50 -5.05 -26.23
N MET A 44 -1.77 -4.72 -26.00
CA MET A 44 -2.57 -3.88 -26.92
C MET A 44 -2.00 -2.48 -27.08
N ALA A 45 -1.47 -1.89 -26.00
CA ALA A 45 -0.82 -0.58 -26.06
C ALA A 45 0.45 -0.55 -26.92
N LYS A 46 1.06 -1.71 -27.19
CA LYS A 46 2.33 -1.80 -27.94
C LYS A 46 2.17 -2.21 -29.39
N CYS A 47 1.10 -2.91 -29.74
CA CYS A 47 0.96 -3.54 -31.06
C CYS A 47 -0.11 -2.82 -31.90
N ALA A 48 0.22 -2.48 -33.14
CA ALA A 48 -0.65 -1.75 -34.06
C ALA A 48 -1.60 -2.70 -34.81
N ASN A 49 -2.48 -3.40 -34.07
CA ASN A 49 -3.50 -4.32 -34.59
C ASN A 49 -3.02 -5.62 -35.28
N ASP A 50 -1.72 -5.94 -35.34
CA ASP A 50 -1.29 -7.28 -35.76
C ASP A 50 -1.56 -8.31 -34.65
N GLY A 51 -2.40 -9.30 -34.98
CA GLY A 51 -2.75 -10.38 -34.08
C GLY A 51 -1.58 -11.29 -33.70
N ALA A 52 -0.57 -11.45 -34.57
CA ALA A 52 0.64 -12.23 -34.25
C ALA A 52 1.54 -11.45 -33.27
N GLU A 53 1.76 -10.17 -33.54
CA GLU A 53 2.52 -9.29 -32.68
C GLU A 53 1.89 -9.18 -31.28
N LEU A 54 0.56 -9.02 -31.22
CA LEU A 54 -0.19 -8.95 -29.98
C LEU A 54 -0.02 -10.20 -29.10
N ARG A 55 -0.06 -11.39 -29.71
CA ARG A 55 0.17 -12.66 -28.97
C ARG A 55 1.58 -12.74 -28.42
N SER A 56 2.58 -12.39 -29.23
CA SER A 56 3.98 -12.41 -28.79
C SER A 56 4.24 -11.41 -27.64
N ALA A 57 3.62 -10.23 -27.71
CA ALA A 57 3.71 -9.21 -26.68
C ALA A 57 2.99 -9.64 -25.40
N TYR A 58 1.80 -10.25 -25.52
CA TYR A 58 1.06 -10.83 -24.39
C TYR A 58 1.89 -11.87 -23.66
N ILE A 59 2.46 -12.85 -24.38
CA ILE A 59 3.28 -13.91 -23.79
C ILE A 59 4.43 -13.29 -22.99
N ARG A 60 5.16 -12.34 -23.56
CA ARG A 60 6.29 -11.67 -22.89
C ARG A 60 5.87 -10.97 -21.61
N HIS A 61 4.75 -10.24 -21.64
CA HIS A 61 4.25 -9.52 -20.49
C HIS A 61 3.71 -10.46 -19.40
N ARG A 62 3.00 -11.51 -19.80
CA ARG A 62 2.40 -12.48 -18.90
C ARG A 62 3.44 -13.34 -18.20
N VAL A 63 4.42 -13.87 -18.94
CA VAL A 63 5.53 -14.66 -18.39
C VAL A 63 6.31 -13.84 -17.35
N ARG A 64 6.63 -12.58 -17.67
CA ARG A 64 7.33 -11.70 -16.71
C ARG A 64 6.52 -11.53 -15.43
N ARG A 65 5.23 -11.25 -15.55
CA ARG A 65 4.34 -11.07 -14.40
C ARG A 65 4.24 -12.34 -13.55
N LEU A 66 4.09 -13.51 -14.17
CA LEU A 66 4.03 -14.79 -13.45
C LEU A 66 5.33 -15.06 -12.68
N LYS A 67 6.50 -14.76 -13.27
CA LYS A 67 7.78 -14.84 -12.57
C LYS A 67 7.83 -13.93 -11.35
N ASP A 68 7.36 -12.70 -11.48
CA ASP A 68 7.30 -11.73 -10.36
C ASP A 68 6.33 -12.23 -9.27
N GLU A 69 5.15 -12.73 -9.64
CA GLU A 69 4.15 -13.28 -8.70
C GLU A 69 4.67 -14.51 -7.95
N ILE A 70 5.36 -15.43 -8.63
CA ILE A 70 5.99 -16.61 -8.01
C ILE A 70 7.12 -16.18 -7.07
N ALA A 71 7.96 -15.21 -7.47
CA ALA A 71 9.04 -14.71 -6.63
C ALA A 71 8.52 -14.08 -5.33
N ILE A 72 7.44 -13.28 -5.41
CA ILE A 72 6.79 -12.69 -4.23
C ILE A 72 6.19 -13.78 -3.33
N ALA A 73 5.53 -14.78 -3.92
CA ALA A 73 4.95 -15.88 -3.17
C ALA A 73 6.02 -16.68 -2.40
N ASN A 74 7.14 -16.99 -3.05
CA ASN A 74 8.26 -17.69 -2.42
C ASN A 74 8.89 -16.86 -1.29
N ALA A 75 9.13 -15.55 -1.52
CA ALA A 75 9.67 -14.67 -0.49
C ALA A 75 8.75 -14.55 0.73
N THR A 76 7.44 -14.50 0.50
CA THR A 76 6.44 -14.47 1.57
C THR A 76 6.47 -15.76 2.38
N ARG A 77 6.54 -16.91 1.69
CA ARG A 77 6.62 -18.23 2.33
C ARG A 77 7.87 -18.38 3.18
N GLU A 78 9.04 -18.01 2.66
CA GLU A 78 10.29 -18.03 3.42
C GLU A 78 10.23 -17.16 4.68
N ARG A 79 9.60 -15.98 4.58
CA ARG A 79 9.44 -15.08 5.73
C ARG A 79 8.56 -15.73 6.80
N THR A 80 7.43 -16.30 6.41
CA THR A 80 6.52 -17.00 7.34
C THR A 80 7.21 -18.19 7.99
N GLU A 81 7.99 -18.98 7.25
CA GLU A 81 8.75 -20.12 7.77
C GLU A 81 9.83 -19.67 8.78
N ARG A 82 10.52 -18.54 8.52
CA ARG A 82 11.50 -17.97 9.46
C ARG A 82 10.84 -17.43 10.73
N GLU A 83 9.70 -16.75 10.60
CA GLU A 83 8.95 -16.23 11.74
C GLU A 83 8.43 -17.40 12.62
N ALA A 84 7.91 -18.47 12.00
CA ALA A 84 7.49 -19.68 12.70
C ALA A 84 8.66 -20.42 13.38
N ALA A 85 9.82 -20.49 12.74
CA ALA A 85 11.02 -21.07 13.33
C ALA A 85 11.54 -20.23 14.51
N ALA A 86 11.48 -18.90 14.41
CA ALA A 86 11.90 -17.99 15.49
C ALA A 86 10.96 -18.10 16.71
N SER A 87 9.65 -18.19 16.51
CA SER A 87 8.70 -18.37 17.60
C SER A 87 8.88 -19.72 18.30
N ALA A 88 9.16 -20.79 17.55
CA ALA A 88 9.44 -22.12 18.11
C ALA A 88 10.75 -22.16 18.94
N GLN A 89 11.74 -21.35 18.58
CA GLN A 89 12.97 -21.19 19.36
C GLN A 89 12.74 -20.36 20.63
N GLN A 90 11.89 -19.34 20.57
CA GLN A 90 11.57 -18.49 21.73
C GLN A 90 10.80 -19.26 22.81
N GLU A 91 9.89 -20.15 22.41
CA GLU A 91 9.16 -21.03 23.34
C GLU A 91 10.08 -22.03 24.06
N ASN A 92 11.12 -22.53 23.38
CA ASN A 92 12.11 -23.45 23.96
C ASN A 92 13.22 -22.77 24.76
N ARG A 93 13.19 -21.44 24.93
CA ARG A 93 14.20 -20.75 25.73
C ARG A 93 13.89 -21.01 27.21
N PRO A 94 14.70 -21.78 27.94
CA PRO A 94 14.41 -22.09 29.33
C PRO A 94 14.31 -20.77 30.08
N SER A 95 13.16 -20.53 30.72
CA SER A 95 12.98 -19.41 31.62
C SER A 95 14.18 -19.38 32.55
N LYS A 96 15.05 -18.38 32.39
CA LYS A 96 16.05 -18.04 33.39
C LYS A 96 15.30 -17.44 34.58
N GLU A 97 14.64 -18.32 35.30
CA GLU A 97 14.04 -18.08 36.59
C GLU A 97 15.20 -17.93 37.58
N GLY A 98 15.41 -16.71 38.08
CA GLY A 98 16.40 -16.41 39.11
C GLY A 98 17.64 -15.63 38.64
N VAL A 99 17.46 -14.44 38.06
CA VAL A 99 18.49 -13.40 38.13
C VAL A 99 17.89 -12.20 38.83
N ASP A 100 18.44 -11.91 40.00
CA ASP A 100 18.01 -10.89 40.93
C ASP A 100 17.78 -9.55 40.23
N LYS A 101 16.56 -9.03 40.37
CA LYS A 101 16.05 -7.82 39.74
C LYS A 101 16.71 -6.60 40.42
N PRO A 102 17.63 -5.85 39.79
CA PRO A 102 18.03 -4.56 40.32
C PRO A 102 16.84 -3.59 40.20
N ALA A 103 16.58 -2.85 41.27
CA ALA A 103 15.48 -1.89 41.38
C ALA A 103 15.45 -0.93 40.17
N ALA A 104 14.38 -1.00 39.38
CA ALA A 104 14.19 -0.15 38.23
C ALA A 104 13.76 1.27 38.66
N PRO A 105 14.24 2.34 37.99
CA PRO A 105 13.80 3.70 38.21
C PRO A 105 12.38 3.92 37.69
N ALA A 106 11.59 4.66 38.45
CA ALA A 106 10.22 5.06 38.13
C ALA A 106 10.15 5.82 36.80
N PHE A 107 9.60 5.19 35.77
CA PHE A 107 9.39 5.80 34.46
C PHE A 107 8.04 6.53 34.47
N SER A 108 8.08 7.86 34.31
CA SER A 108 6.93 8.76 34.27
C SER A 108 6.05 8.49 33.05
N VAL A 109 4.76 8.23 33.31
CA VAL A 109 3.70 7.88 32.34
C VAL A 109 3.11 9.12 31.63
N GLY A 110 3.55 10.34 31.99
CA GLY A 110 2.93 11.59 31.52
C GLY A 110 3.15 11.96 30.04
N ALA A 111 4.01 11.26 29.30
CA ALA A 111 4.41 11.68 27.94
C ALA A 111 3.63 10.99 26.80
N PHE A 112 2.75 10.02 27.07
CA PHE A 112 2.20 9.17 26.00
C PHE A 112 0.88 9.62 25.37
N ILE A 113 0.13 10.54 25.98
CA ILE A 113 -1.21 10.93 25.48
C ILE A 113 -1.14 11.97 24.34
N GLY A 114 -0.07 12.76 24.27
CA GLY A 114 0.08 13.80 23.22
C GLY A 114 0.37 13.27 21.82
N SER A 115 0.98 12.09 21.68
CA SER A 115 1.46 11.61 20.36
C SER A 115 0.33 11.07 19.46
N SER A 116 -0.73 10.50 20.05
CA SER A 116 -1.80 9.85 19.30
C SER A 116 -2.71 10.85 18.57
N LEU A 117 -2.97 12.02 19.17
CA LEU A 117 -3.79 13.06 18.53
C LEU A 117 -3.05 13.74 17.37
N ALA A 118 -1.73 13.92 17.49
CA ALA A 118 -0.91 14.45 16.40
C ALA A 118 -0.93 13.52 15.16
N ALA A 119 -0.92 12.20 15.35
CA ALA A 119 -0.98 11.23 14.26
C ALA A 119 -2.33 11.24 13.52
N ILE A 120 -3.45 11.31 14.26
CA ILE A 120 -4.80 11.39 13.65
C ILE A 120 -4.94 12.68 12.84
N PHE A 121 -4.43 13.80 13.37
CA PHE A 121 -4.50 15.08 12.68
C PHE A 121 -3.67 15.09 11.39
N LEU A 122 -2.47 14.49 11.41
CA LEU A 122 -1.61 14.36 10.22
C LEU A 122 -2.25 13.48 9.14
N ALA A 123 -3.00 12.45 9.53
CA ALA A 123 -3.77 11.64 8.59
C ALA A 123 -4.90 12.44 7.92
N ILE A 124 -5.64 13.26 8.68
CA ILE A 124 -6.74 14.08 8.14
C ILE A 124 -6.19 15.13 7.15
N THR A 125 -5.10 15.82 7.50
CA THR A 125 -4.50 16.83 6.62
C THR A 125 -3.92 16.21 5.34
N ALA A 126 -3.25 15.06 5.45
CA ALA A 126 -2.76 14.32 4.28
C ALA A 126 -3.90 13.87 3.35
N THR A 127 -5.01 13.40 3.92
CA THR A 127 -6.19 12.97 3.13
C THR A 127 -6.84 14.16 2.42
N GLY A 128 -6.98 15.31 3.09
CA GLY A 128 -7.51 16.53 2.48
C GLY A 128 -6.63 17.02 1.33
N LEU A 129 -5.31 17.07 1.53
CA LEU A 129 -4.35 17.45 0.50
C LEU A 129 -4.43 16.51 -0.72
N PHE A 130 -4.55 15.21 -0.49
CA PHE A 130 -4.66 14.21 -1.55
C PHE A 130 -5.91 14.42 -2.43
N VAL A 131 -7.07 14.72 -1.82
CA VAL A 131 -8.29 15.01 -2.57
C VAL A 131 -8.14 16.29 -3.40
N THR A 132 -7.54 17.35 -2.85
CA THR A 132 -7.25 18.58 -3.60
C THR A 132 -6.32 18.31 -4.78
N LEU A 133 -5.28 17.50 -4.59
CA LEU A 133 -4.36 17.10 -5.66
C LEU A 133 -5.05 16.25 -6.72
N MET A 134 -5.95 15.33 -6.37
CA MET A 134 -6.71 14.57 -7.38
C MET A 134 -7.61 15.46 -8.23
N VAL A 135 -8.34 16.41 -7.62
CA VAL A 135 -9.18 17.37 -8.37
C VAL A 135 -8.33 18.26 -9.27
N TRP A 136 -7.16 18.69 -8.79
CA TRP A 136 -6.21 19.46 -9.57
C TRP A 136 -5.61 18.65 -10.72
N PHE A 137 -5.26 17.38 -10.48
CA PHE A 137 -4.71 16.47 -11.48
C PHE A 137 -5.73 16.13 -12.58
N ASP A 138 -6.99 15.90 -12.21
CA ASP A 138 -8.09 15.67 -13.17
C ASP A 138 -8.30 16.91 -14.06
N SER A 139 -8.19 18.11 -13.48
CA SER A 139 -8.18 19.37 -14.25
C SER A 139 -6.93 19.56 -15.12
N TYR A 140 -5.80 18.97 -14.75
CA TYR A 140 -4.52 19.11 -15.45
C TYR A 140 -4.35 18.10 -16.60
N VAL A 141 -4.98 16.93 -16.52
CA VAL A 141 -4.94 15.92 -17.59
C VAL A 141 -5.78 16.36 -18.80
N ASP A 142 -6.76 17.26 -18.61
CA ASP A 142 -7.68 17.74 -19.65
C ASP A 142 -7.34 19.15 -20.18
N ILE A 143 -6.05 19.44 -20.40
CA ILE A 143 -5.53 20.73 -20.90
C ILE A 143 -6.05 21.11 -22.31
N SER A 144 -6.75 20.22 -23.02
CA SER A 144 -7.29 20.57 -24.34
C SER A 144 -8.60 21.38 -24.32
N ASP A 145 -9.29 21.49 -23.18
CA ASP A 145 -10.59 22.21 -23.10
C ASP A 145 -10.90 22.84 -21.72
N SER A 146 -9.87 23.36 -21.03
CA SER A 146 -10.05 23.93 -19.69
C SER A 146 -10.79 25.28 -19.74
N SER A 147 -12.11 25.26 -19.52
CA SER A 147 -12.88 26.50 -19.33
C SER A 147 -12.38 27.26 -18.07
N PRO A 148 -12.15 28.58 -18.15
CA PRO A 148 -11.58 29.37 -17.06
C PRO A 148 -12.38 29.29 -15.76
N ALA A 149 -13.69 29.01 -15.86
CA ALA A 149 -14.59 28.83 -14.71
C ALA A 149 -14.14 27.72 -13.74
N ARG A 150 -13.55 26.63 -14.25
CA ARG A 150 -13.06 25.50 -13.42
C ARG A 150 -11.79 25.88 -12.65
N VAL A 151 -10.91 26.66 -13.27
CA VAL A 151 -9.69 27.17 -12.63
C VAL A 151 -10.05 28.13 -11.50
N PHE A 152 -10.99 29.05 -11.73
CA PHE A 152 -11.44 29.99 -10.70
C PHE A 152 -12.09 29.28 -9.52
N THR A 153 -12.93 28.27 -9.75
CA THR A 153 -13.56 27.51 -8.66
C THR A 153 -12.53 26.74 -7.82
N ALA A 154 -11.52 26.13 -8.44
CA ALA A 154 -10.44 25.47 -7.72
C ALA A 154 -9.63 26.45 -6.84
N ILE A 155 -9.28 27.63 -7.37
CA ILE A 155 -8.56 28.67 -6.62
C ILE A 155 -9.41 29.21 -5.46
N SER A 156 -10.70 29.45 -5.67
CA SER A 156 -11.62 29.91 -4.63
C SER A 156 -11.72 28.92 -3.47
N LEU A 157 -11.80 27.61 -3.76
CA LEU A 157 -11.84 26.58 -2.71
C LEU A 157 -10.53 26.52 -1.91
N LEU A 158 -9.39 26.68 -2.58
CA LEU A 158 -8.07 26.67 -1.95
C LEU A 158 -7.90 27.88 -1.00
N LEU A 159 -8.36 29.06 -1.43
CA LEU A 159 -8.35 30.27 -0.59
C LEU A 159 -9.27 30.14 0.63
N ILE A 160 -10.48 29.61 0.47
CA ILE A 160 -11.40 29.36 1.60
C ILE A 160 -10.75 28.43 2.62
N TRP A 161 -10.12 27.35 2.15
CA TRP A 161 -9.44 26.40 3.03
C TRP A 161 -8.28 27.07 3.79
N PHE A 162 -7.46 27.86 3.10
CA PHE A 162 -6.33 28.58 3.71
C PHE A 162 -6.78 29.62 4.75
N VAL A 163 -7.91 30.29 4.51
CA VAL A 163 -8.46 31.31 5.44
C VAL A 163 -9.12 30.67 6.67
N LEU A 164 -9.76 29.50 6.55
CA LEU A 164 -10.46 28.87 7.66
C LEU A 164 -9.55 28.06 8.60
N LEU A 165 -8.43 27.54 8.09
CA LEU A 165 -7.50 26.71 8.86
C LEU A 165 -6.96 27.37 10.16
N PRO A 166 -6.56 28.66 10.15
CA PRO A 166 -6.09 29.35 11.36
C PRO A 166 -7.18 29.51 12.43
N PHE A 167 -8.43 29.75 12.02
CA PHE A 167 -9.55 29.93 12.96
C PHE A 167 -9.87 28.63 13.70
N VAL A 168 -9.81 27.49 13.00
CA VAL A 168 -9.95 26.17 13.64
C VAL A 168 -8.81 25.94 14.63
N TRP A 169 -7.58 26.33 14.27
CA TRP A 169 -6.40 26.20 15.13
C TRP A 169 -6.52 27.03 16.42
N ILE A 170 -6.92 28.30 16.32
CA ILE A 170 -7.14 29.18 17.48
C ILE A 170 -8.22 28.61 18.42
N LYS A 171 -9.32 28.08 17.87
CA LYS A 171 -10.37 27.46 18.71
C LYS A 171 -9.90 26.19 19.40
N LEU A 172 -9.10 25.35 18.72
CA LEU A 172 -8.58 24.13 19.31
C LEU A 172 -7.58 24.42 20.45
N PHE A 173 -6.69 25.40 20.25
CA PHE A 173 -5.72 25.80 21.27
C PHE A 173 -6.37 26.44 22.49
N ASN A 174 -7.39 27.29 22.29
CA ASN A 174 -8.10 27.89 23.41
C ASN A 174 -8.95 26.87 24.19
N TYR A 175 -9.34 25.75 23.59
CA TYR A 175 -10.11 24.70 24.28
C TYR A 175 -9.26 23.92 25.31
N GLN A 176 -7.94 23.86 25.14
CA GLN A 176 -7.05 23.19 26.09
C GLN A 176 -6.78 23.98 27.38
N GLY A 177 -7.09 25.28 27.42
CA GLY A 177 -6.85 26.11 28.61
C GLY A 177 -7.88 25.96 29.73
N ASP A 178 -9.06 25.40 29.44
CA ASP A 178 -10.18 25.34 30.40
C ASP A 178 -10.27 24.01 31.16
N THR A 179 -9.54 22.97 30.75
CA THR A 179 -9.60 21.65 31.40
C THR A 179 -8.88 21.60 32.75
N ASP A 180 -7.97 22.55 33.02
CA ASP A 180 -7.16 22.55 34.24
C ASP A 180 -7.92 23.10 35.47
N GLN A 181 -9.08 23.74 35.28
CA GLN A 181 -9.86 24.32 36.39
C GLN A 181 -10.86 23.36 37.04
N ILE A 182 -11.02 22.14 36.52
CA ILE A 182 -12.03 21.18 37.00
C ILE A 182 -11.46 20.21 38.06
N GLU A 183 -10.13 20.08 38.16
CA GLU A 183 -9.51 19.12 39.07
C GLU A 183 -9.38 19.61 40.54
N ASP A 184 -9.52 20.91 40.81
CA ASP A 184 -9.29 21.50 42.15
C ASP A 184 -10.55 21.62 43.03
N ARG A 185 -11.66 20.95 42.67
CA ARG A 185 -12.92 20.97 43.44
C ARG A 185 -13.43 19.60 43.91
N GLY A 186 -12.62 18.54 43.80
CA GLY A 186 -12.94 17.17 44.22
C GLY A 186 -12.27 16.77 45.52
#